data_AF-A0AAN0PAQ1-F1
#
_entry.id   AF-A0AAN0PAQ1-F1
#
_cell.length_a   1.000
_cell.length_b   1.000
_cell.length_c   1.000
_cell.angle_alpha   90.00
_cell.angle_beta   90.00
_cell.angle_gamma   90.00
#
_symmetry.space_group_name_H-M   'P 1'
#
loop_
_entity.id
_entity.type
_entity.pdbx_description
1 polymer ?
#
loop_
_entity_poly.entity_id
_entity_poly.type
_entity_poly.pdbx_seq_one_letter_code
_entity_poly.pdbx_strand_id
1 'polypeptide(L)'
;MCQLLGMNCATPTDITFSFRGFSQRAGITSDHSDGFGIAFFEDKACRLFVDNQSAVESPIADLIRNYPIKSRNVIAHIRKATQGKITLENSHPFIRELWGRHWIFAHNGDLHDFNPPLSGRFTPVGNTDSERAFCYLLDQLVEAFGYEEPSLEQIFEVLEKISPQIAEYGTFNYCLSNGKALFSYAITKLHWLVREYPFNQAHLIDLDVEVDFSQVTTPEDRVAVITTEPLTHNENWTAYQPGEMILFQHGEPIKKAITHVERLKREQENPEIKRITRADQY
;
A
#
# COMPACT_ATOMS: atom_id res chain seq x y z
N MET A 1 3.76 -10.67 9.23
CA MET A 1 3.43 -9.30 8.77
C MET A 1 2.09 -9.28 8.00
N CYS A 2 1.36 -8.17 7.86
CA CYS A 2 0.22 -8.09 6.91
C CYS A 2 0.73 -8.14 5.47
N GLN A 3 -0.16 -8.28 4.48
CA GLN A 3 0.20 -8.20 3.07
C GLN A 3 -0.36 -6.93 2.45
N LEU A 4 0.50 -6.19 1.75
CA LEU A 4 0.16 -4.98 1.02
C LEU A 4 0.38 -5.21 -0.48
N LEU A 5 -0.53 -4.69 -1.30
CA LEU A 5 -0.43 -4.64 -2.76
C LEU A 5 -0.79 -3.22 -3.24
N GLY A 6 0.11 -2.59 -3.97
CA GLY A 6 -0.11 -1.35 -4.70
C GLY A 6 0.08 -1.57 -6.20
N MET A 7 -0.72 -0.92 -7.03
CA MET A 7 -0.54 -0.90 -8.48
C MET A 7 -0.73 0.53 -9.01
N ASN A 8 0.19 0.96 -9.88
CA ASN A 8 0.08 2.20 -10.65
C ASN A 8 0.31 1.87 -12.14
N CYS A 9 -0.60 2.30 -13.01
CA CYS A 9 -0.60 1.90 -14.42
C CYS A 9 -0.65 3.11 -15.37
N ALA A 10 -0.03 2.98 -16.54
CA ALA A 10 -0.14 3.97 -17.63
C ALA A 10 -1.58 4.04 -18.17
N THR A 11 -2.17 2.88 -18.42
CA THR A 11 -3.52 2.68 -18.93
C THR A 11 -4.38 1.97 -17.88
N PRO A 12 -5.72 2.05 -17.94
CA PRO A 12 -6.57 1.26 -17.05
C PRO A 12 -6.37 -0.26 -17.26
N THR A 13 -5.70 -0.91 -16.31
CA THR A 13 -5.32 -2.33 -16.40
C THR A 13 -6.19 -3.19 -15.49
N ASP A 14 -6.47 -4.42 -15.94
CA ASP A 14 -7.18 -5.41 -15.15
C ASP A 14 -6.34 -5.88 -13.96
N ILE A 15 -6.89 -5.77 -12.76
CA ILE A 15 -6.20 -6.16 -11.52
C ILE A 15 -6.53 -7.57 -11.04
N THR A 16 -7.47 -8.26 -11.70
CA THR A 16 -8.00 -9.56 -11.27
C THR A 16 -6.89 -10.59 -11.12
N PHE A 17 -5.88 -10.58 -11.99
CA PHE A 17 -4.74 -11.48 -11.90
C PHE A 17 -3.90 -11.25 -10.63
N SER A 18 -3.45 -10.00 -10.40
CA SER A 18 -2.67 -9.66 -9.21
C SER A 18 -3.46 -9.90 -7.93
N PHE A 19 -4.76 -9.59 -7.93
CA PHE A 19 -5.62 -9.82 -6.78
C PHE A 19 -5.87 -11.32 -6.52
N ARG A 20 -6.02 -12.16 -7.56
CA ARG A 20 -6.18 -13.61 -7.38
C ARG A 20 -5.00 -14.22 -6.63
N GLY A 21 -3.77 -13.95 -7.08
CA GLY A 21 -2.56 -14.39 -6.40
C GLY A 21 -2.46 -13.84 -4.98
N PHE A 22 -2.64 -12.53 -4.84
CA PHE A 22 -2.60 -11.85 -3.54
C PHE A 22 -3.62 -12.41 -2.54
N SER A 23 -4.86 -12.66 -2.97
CA SER A 23 -5.96 -13.13 -2.11
C SER A 23 -5.73 -14.51 -1.50
N GLN A 24 -4.88 -15.36 -2.11
CA GLN A 24 -4.53 -16.65 -1.51
C GLN A 24 -3.77 -16.50 -0.19
N ARG A 25 -3.03 -15.38 -0.04
CA ARG A 25 -2.30 -15.08 1.20
C ARG A 25 -3.24 -14.79 2.37
N ALA A 26 -4.56 -14.70 2.15
CA ALA A 26 -5.57 -14.42 3.17
C ALA A 26 -6.06 -15.66 3.96
N GLY A 27 -5.26 -16.72 4.06
CA GLY A 27 -5.65 -17.94 4.79
C GLY A 27 -5.33 -19.26 4.07
N ILE A 28 -4.96 -19.23 2.78
CA ILE A 28 -4.62 -20.44 2.01
C ILE A 28 -3.10 -20.65 1.99
N THR A 29 -2.33 -19.62 1.64
CA THR A 29 -0.85 -19.69 1.59
C THR A 29 -0.16 -18.97 2.75
N SER A 30 -0.92 -18.26 3.59
CA SER A 30 -0.46 -17.61 4.82
C SER A 30 -1.61 -17.46 5.82
N ASP A 31 -1.32 -17.32 7.12
CA ASP A 31 -2.30 -17.25 8.22
C ASP A 31 -3.00 -15.88 8.35
N HIS A 32 -3.30 -15.18 7.26
CA HIS A 32 -3.89 -13.82 7.31
C HIS A 32 -5.42 -13.84 7.14
N SER A 33 -6.17 -14.17 8.17
CA SER A 33 -7.63 -14.34 8.10
C SER A 33 -8.46 -13.18 8.67
N ASP A 34 -7.83 -12.08 9.10
CA ASP A 34 -8.48 -11.03 9.93
C ASP A 34 -9.11 -9.87 9.12
N GLY A 35 -9.44 -10.11 7.85
CA GLY A 35 -10.06 -9.14 6.96
C GLY A 35 -9.22 -8.79 5.73
N PHE A 36 -9.88 -8.18 4.76
CA PHE A 36 -9.22 -7.67 3.57
C PHE A 36 -9.90 -6.39 3.08
N GLY A 37 -9.20 -5.66 2.23
CA GLY A 37 -9.81 -4.59 1.47
C GLY A 37 -9.07 -4.30 0.20
N ILE A 38 -9.80 -3.69 -0.73
CA ILE A 38 -9.29 -3.19 -1.99
C ILE A 38 -9.96 -1.86 -2.32
N ALA A 39 -9.13 -0.90 -2.73
CA ALA A 39 -9.55 0.38 -3.22
C ALA A 39 -8.96 0.62 -4.61
N PHE A 40 -9.79 1.09 -5.54
CA PHE A 40 -9.35 1.40 -6.89
C PHE A 40 -10.08 2.62 -7.45
N PHE A 41 -9.41 3.34 -8.34
CA PHE A 41 -9.92 4.57 -8.92
C PHE A 41 -10.62 4.36 -10.27
N GLU A 42 -11.76 5.02 -10.42
CA GLU A 42 -12.39 5.32 -11.71
C GLU A 42 -12.32 6.84 -11.88
N ASP A 43 -11.26 7.29 -12.55
CA ASP A 43 -10.85 8.69 -12.63
C ASP A 43 -10.69 9.38 -11.26
N LYS A 44 -11.63 10.23 -10.87
CA LYS A 44 -11.61 10.94 -9.58
C LYS A 44 -12.32 10.18 -8.47
N ALA A 45 -13.23 9.28 -8.83
CA ALA A 45 -13.98 8.47 -7.87
C ALA A 45 -13.12 7.28 -7.45
N CYS A 46 -13.36 6.80 -6.23
CA CYS A 46 -12.71 5.61 -5.72
C CYS A 46 -13.79 4.67 -5.20
N ARG A 47 -13.71 3.40 -5.60
CA ARG A 47 -14.51 2.32 -5.02
C ARG A 47 -13.66 1.63 -3.97
N LEU A 48 -14.24 1.45 -2.78
CA LEU A 48 -13.63 0.75 -1.66
C LEU A 48 -14.51 -0.45 -1.32
N PHE A 49 -13.92 -1.64 -1.35
CA PHE A 49 -14.51 -2.86 -0.84
C PHE A 49 -13.67 -3.33 0.34
N VAL A 50 -14.28 -3.46 1.50
CA VAL A 50 -13.64 -3.94 2.72
C VAL A 50 -14.55 -4.96 3.37
N ASP A 51 -13.94 -5.99 3.95
CA ASP A 51 -14.60 -7.00 4.75
C ASP A 51 -13.75 -7.30 5.98
N ASN A 52 -14.41 -7.65 7.07
CA ASN A 52 -13.76 -8.14 8.28
C ASN A 52 -13.61 -9.68 8.28
N GLN A 53 -14.22 -10.36 7.31
CA GLN A 53 -13.98 -11.77 7.01
C GLN A 53 -12.73 -11.97 6.14
N SER A 54 -12.11 -13.15 6.21
CA SER A 54 -11.02 -13.54 5.32
C SER A 54 -11.42 -13.38 3.84
N ALA A 55 -10.47 -12.98 2.99
CA ALA A 55 -10.68 -12.89 1.55
C ALA A 55 -10.96 -14.26 0.88
N VAL A 56 -10.74 -15.37 1.59
CA VAL A 56 -11.02 -16.72 1.09
C VAL A 56 -12.52 -17.01 1.11
N GLU A 57 -13.20 -16.65 2.21
CA GLU A 57 -14.60 -17.00 2.46
C GLU A 57 -15.58 -15.84 2.15
N SER A 58 -15.06 -14.61 2.01
CA SER A 58 -15.90 -13.43 1.79
C SER A 58 -16.60 -13.43 0.42
N PRO A 59 -17.94 -13.27 0.39
CA PRO A 59 -18.68 -13.03 -0.85
C PRO A 59 -18.24 -11.75 -1.58
N ILE A 60 -17.71 -10.77 -0.85
CA ILE A 60 -17.16 -9.54 -1.43
C ILE A 60 -15.88 -9.87 -2.20
N ALA A 61 -15.02 -10.74 -1.67
CA ALA A 61 -13.83 -11.18 -2.36
C ALA A 61 -14.16 -11.99 -3.62
N ASP A 62 -15.20 -12.84 -3.55
CA ASP A 62 -15.72 -13.55 -4.73
C ASP A 62 -16.25 -12.61 -5.81
N LEU A 63 -16.97 -11.55 -5.41
CA LEU A 63 -17.39 -10.51 -6.33
C LEU A 63 -16.18 -9.89 -7.02
N ILE A 64 -15.17 -9.48 -6.26
CA ILE A 64 -13.95 -8.84 -6.79
C ILE A 64 -13.19 -9.78 -7.74
N ARG A 65 -13.07 -11.07 -7.41
CA ARG A 65 -12.42 -12.09 -8.27
C ARG A 65 -13.09 -12.28 -9.63
N ASN A 66 -14.37 -11.92 -9.72
CA ASN A 66 -15.21 -12.10 -10.91
C ASN A 66 -15.65 -10.76 -11.55
N TYR A 67 -15.26 -9.62 -10.96
CA TYR A 67 -15.60 -8.31 -11.47
C TYR A 67 -14.40 -7.74 -12.27
N PRO A 68 -14.55 -7.45 -13.57
CA PRO A 68 -13.47 -6.91 -14.38
C PRO A 68 -13.14 -5.48 -13.96
N ILE A 69 -12.20 -5.32 -13.03
CA ILE A 69 -11.80 -4.03 -12.49
C ILE A 69 -10.64 -3.50 -13.33
N LYS A 70 -10.87 -2.40 -14.05
CA LYS A 70 -9.80 -1.66 -14.75
C LYS A 70 -9.54 -0.35 -14.05
N SER A 71 -8.32 -0.15 -13.59
CA SER A 71 -7.92 1.06 -12.87
C SER A 71 -6.48 1.44 -13.18
N ARG A 72 -6.16 2.73 -13.00
CA ARG A 72 -4.77 3.22 -13.03
C ARG A 72 -4.10 3.20 -11.66
N ASN A 73 -4.87 3.18 -10.58
CA ASN A 73 -4.36 3.18 -9.21
C ASN A 73 -5.18 2.22 -8.36
N VAL A 74 -4.51 1.26 -7.74
CA VAL A 74 -5.13 0.27 -6.87
C VAL A 74 -4.27 0.10 -5.63
N ILE A 75 -4.91 0.04 -4.46
CA ILE A 75 -4.27 -0.41 -3.22
C ILE A 75 -5.17 -1.49 -2.61
N ALA A 76 -4.58 -2.64 -2.31
CA ALA A 76 -5.21 -3.74 -1.60
C ALA A 76 -4.39 -4.11 -0.37
N HIS A 77 -5.08 -4.63 0.63
CA HIS A 77 -4.48 -5.01 1.90
C HIS A 77 -5.17 -6.25 2.45
N ILE A 78 -4.38 -7.22 2.90
CA ILE A 78 -4.87 -8.38 3.64
C ILE A 78 -4.37 -8.25 5.07
N ARG A 79 -5.31 -8.22 6.01
CA ARG A 79 -5.04 -7.91 7.41
C ARG A 79 -4.71 -9.19 8.19
N LYS A 80 -3.67 -9.07 9.03
CA LYS A 80 -3.41 -9.92 10.19
C LYS A 80 -3.46 -8.99 11.40
N ALA A 81 -4.50 -9.06 12.22
CA ALA A 81 -4.77 -8.07 13.26
C ALA A 81 -3.70 -8.12 14.36
N THR A 82 -2.84 -7.11 14.41
CA THR A 82 -1.87 -6.87 15.49
C THR A 82 -2.39 -5.85 16.51
N GLN A 83 -3.09 -4.81 16.01
CA GLN A 83 -3.73 -3.73 16.77
C GLN A 83 -5.19 -3.53 16.35
N GLY A 84 -6.00 -3.05 17.29
CA GLY A 84 -7.43 -2.73 17.08
C GLY A 84 -8.33 -3.97 17.01
N LYS A 85 -9.63 -3.75 17.17
CA LYS A 85 -10.63 -4.83 17.01
C LYS A 85 -10.73 -5.22 15.53
N ILE A 86 -11.12 -6.47 15.26
CA ILE A 86 -11.47 -6.95 13.92
C ILE A 86 -12.85 -6.37 13.56
N THR A 87 -12.85 -5.13 13.11
CA THR A 87 -14.03 -4.37 12.71
C THR A 87 -13.77 -3.67 11.39
N LEU A 88 -14.84 -3.34 10.67
CA LEU A 88 -14.77 -2.80 9.32
C LEU A 88 -14.04 -1.45 9.29
N GLU A 89 -14.27 -0.59 10.28
CA GLU A 89 -13.63 0.71 10.42
C GLU A 89 -12.13 0.64 10.71
N ASN A 90 -11.62 -0.54 11.06
CA ASN A 90 -10.20 -0.79 11.29
C ASN A 90 -9.55 -1.57 10.13
N SER A 91 -10.28 -1.83 9.04
CA SER A 91 -9.78 -2.53 7.86
C SER A 91 -9.25 -1.56 6.82
N HIS A 92 -8.03 -1.82 6.35
CA HIS A 92 -7.41 -1.13 5.23
C HIS A 92 -8.03 -1.54 3.88
N PRO A 93 -7.90 -0.71 2.83
CA PRO A 93 -7.38 0.66 2.84
C PRO A 93 -8.35 1.68 3.46
N PHE A 94 -7.81 2.75 4.04
CA PHE A 94 -8.60 3.90 4.48
C PHE A 94 -8.82 4.88 3.33
N ILE A 95 -9.95 5.59 3.34
CA ILE A 95 -10.30 6.61 2.34
C ILE A 95 -10.70 7.93 3.00
N ARG A 96 -10.22 9.05 2.46
CA ARG A 96 -10.60 10.42 2.85
C ARG A 96 -10.58 11.37 1.65
N GLU A 97 -11.30 12.47 1.74
CA GLU A 97 -11.30 13.51 0.73
C GLU A 97 -10.30 14.62 1.09
N LEU A 98 -9.44 15.00 0.13
CA LEU A 98 -8.60 16.19 0.21
C LEU A 98 -8.44 16.78 -1.21
N TRP A 99 -8.61 18.10 -1.33
CA TRP A 99 -8.54 18.88 -2.57
C TRP A 99 -9.48 18.38 -3.68
N GLY A 100 -10.69 17.94 -3.31
CA GLY A 100 -11.72 17.44 -4.23
C GLY A 100 -11.42 16.06 -4.79
N ARG A 101 -10.54 15.28 -4.15
CA ARG A 101 -10.13 13.93 -4.57
C ARG A 101 -10.14 12.95 -3.41
N HIS A 102 -10.48 11.71 -3.71
CA HIS A 102 -10.26 10.62 -2.76
C HIS A 102 -8.77 10.32 -2.65
N TRP A 103 -8.32 10.23 -1.41
CA TRP A 103 -7.02 9.70 -1.01
C TRP A 103 -7.25 8.36 -0.36
N ILE A 104 -6.45 7.37 -0.75
CA ILE A 104 -6.47 6.03 -0.19
C ILE A 104 -5.12 5.68 0.42
N PHE A 105 -5.14 4.98 1.54
CA PHE A 105 -3.94 4.64 2.29
C PHE A 105 -4.01 3.22 2.86
N ALA A 106 -2.94 2.46 2.67
CA ALA A 106 -2.73 1.19 3.37
C ALA A 106 -1.37 1.20 4.05
N HIS A 107 -1.34 0.76 5.31
CA HIS A 107 -0.15 0.67 6.12
C HIS A 107 0.07 -0.77 6.56
N ASN A 108 1.31 -1.24 6.43
CA ASN A 108 1.78 -2.52 6.90
C ASN A 108 2.86 -2.29 7.97
N GLY A 109 2.48 -2.44 9.23
CA GLY A 109 3.34 -2.15 10.37
C GLY A 109 2.55 -2.00 11.67
N ASP A 110 3.21 -1.45 12.67
CA ASP A 110 2.67 -1.18 14.01
C ASP A 110 3.44 0.02 14.58
N LEU A 111 2.73 1.07 14.97
CA LEU A 111 3.29 2.31 15.51
C LEU A 111 2.96 2.42 17.00
N HIS A 112 3.99 2.35 17.84
CA HIS A 112 3.84 2.40 19.30
C HIS A 112 3.76 3.84 19.79
N ASP A 113 2.80 4.13 20.68
CA ASP A 113 2.61 5.45 21.30
C ASP A 113 2.51 6.61 20.29
N PHE A 114 2.11 6.31 19.05
CA PHE A 114 1.94 7.29 18.00
C PHE A 114 0.62 8.06 18.17
N ASN A 115 0.69 9.21 18.82
CA ASN A 115 -0.45 10.07 19.06
C ASN A 115 -0.14 11.56 18.77
N PRO A 116 0.17 11.91 17.51
CA PRO A 116 0.41 13.30 17.16
C PRO A 116 -0.86 14.14 17.35
N PRO A 117 -0.72 15.45 17.64
CA PRO A 117 -1.84 16.36 17.59
C PRO A 117 -2.39 16.42 16.15
N LEU A 118 -3.71 16.40 16.02
CA LEU A 118 -4.42 16.59 14.75
C LEU A 118 -5.19 17.90 14.81
N SER A 119 -5.25 18.65 13.72
CA SER A 119 -6.00 19.92 13.61
C SER A 119 -7.51 19.75 13.79
N GLY A 120 -8.02 18.53 13.62
CA GLY A 120 -9.44 18.19 13.60
C GLY A 120 -10.05 18.14 12.20
N ARG A 121 -9.32 18.56 11.14
CA ARG A 121 -9.80 18.40 9.75
C ARG A 121 -9.99 16.94 9.37
N PHE A 122 -9.05 16.09 9.79
CA PHE A 122 -9.10 14.64 9.59
C PHE A 122 -9.16 13.96 10.96
N THR A 123 -10.22 13.19 11.18
CA THR A 123 -10.39 12.41 12.41
C THR A 123 -10.48 10.92 12.06
N PRO A 124 -9.76 10.04 12.77
CA PRO A 124 -9.94 8.60 12.65
C PRO A 124 -11.37 8.21 13.00
N VAL A 125 -11.96 7.29 12.24
CA VAL A 125 -13.27 6.70 12.56
C VAL A 125 -13.09 5.49 13.47
N GLY A 126 -12.10 4.66 13.15
CA GLY A 126 -11.65 3.55 13.96
C GLY A 126 -10.65 3.96 15.04
N ASN A 127 -9.89 2.99 15.52
CA ASN A 127 -8.95 3.16 16.63
C ASN A 127 -7.55 2.61 16.34
N THR A 128 -7.24 2.38 15.06
CA THR A 128 -5.90 1.95 14.65
C THR A 128 -4.92 3.13 14.64
N ASP A 129 -3.68 2.82 14.99
CA ASP A 129 -2.50 3.64 14.74
C ASP A 129 -2.37 4.03 13.26
N SER A 130 -2.75 3.09 12.38
CA SER A 130 -2.67 3.20 10.94
C SER A 130 -3.60 4.28 10.37
N GLU A 131 -4.86 4.32 10.80
CA GLU A 131 -5.79 5.39 10.39
C GLU A 131 -5.39 6.75 10.97
N ARG A 132 -4.82 6.76 12.19
CA ARG A 132 -4.28 7.97 12.79
C ARG A 132 -3.08 8.50 12.01
N ALA A 133 -2.17 7.63 11.57
CA ALA A 133 -1.08 8.01 10.67
C ALA A 133 -1.59 8.58 9.35
N PHE A 134 -2.62 7.97 8.77
CA PHE A 134 -3.25 8.51 7.56
C PHE A 134 -3.82 9.93 7.77
N CYS A 135 -4.58 10.13 8.85
CA CYS A 135 -5.13 11.44 9.19
C CYS A 135 -4.01 12.47 9.40
N TYR A 136 -2.92 12.09 10.08
CA TYR A 136 -1.76 12.95 10.30
C TYR A 136 -1.06 13.32 8.99
N LEU A 137 -0.82 12.36 8.09
CA LEU A 137 -0.22 12.64 6.77
C LEU A 137 -1.03 13.69 5.99
N LEU A 138 -2.36 13.53 5.94
CA LEU A 138 -3.23 14.50 5.26
C LEU A 138 -3.25 15.86 5.96
N ASP A 139 -3.19 15.88 7.29
CA ASP A 139 -3.14 17.10 8.08
C ASP A 139 -1.86 17.90 7.81
N GLN A 140 -0.71 17.20 7.72
CA GLN A 140 0.58 17.81 7.37
C GLN A 140 0.59 18.36 5.93
N LEU A 141 -0.12 17.71 5.00
CA LEU A 141 -0.29 18.25 3.65
C LEU A 141 -1.12 19.54 3.64
N VAL A 142 -2.20 19.61 4.44
CA VAL A 142 -3.00 20.83 4.60
C VAL A 142 -2.23 21.91 5.33
N GLU A 143 -1.42 21.58 6.34
CA GLU A 143 -0.55 22.53 7.02
C GLU A 143 0.46 23.17 6.05
N ALA A 144 1.02 22.39 5.14
CA ALA A 144 2.01 22.86 4.17
C ALA A 144 1.41 23.69 3.01
N PHE A 145 0.22 23.33 2.51
CA PHE A 145 -0.32 23.88 1.25
C PHE A 145 -1.72 24.49 1.36
N GLY A 146 -2.37 24.40 2.52
CA GLY A 146 -3.76 24.81 2.70
C GLY A 146 -4.72 24.00 1.84
N TYR A 147 -5.63 24.68 1.13
CA TYR A 147 -6.68 24.05 0.34
C TYR A 147 -6.48 24.18 -1.18
N GLU A 148 -5.28 24.57 -1.61
CA GLU A 148 -4.87 24.53 -3.02
C GLU A 148 -4.08 23.25 -3.28
N GLU A 149 -4.43 22.50 -4.33
CA GLU A 149 -3.76 21.24 -4.67
C GLU A 149 -2.33 21.55 -5.18
N PRO A 150 -1.26 21.14 -4.47
CA PRO A 150 0.12 21.30 -4.89
C PRO A 150 0.51 20.28 -5.99
N SER A 151 1.71 20.40 -6.54
CA SER A 151 2.26 19.41 -7.47
C SER A 151 2.57 18.07 -6.77
N LEU A 152 2.70 16.99 -7.55
CA LEU A 152 3.04 15.67 -7.00
C LEU A 152 4.43 15.66 -6.35
N GLU A 153 5.36 16.45 -6.88
CA GLU A 153 6.71 16.62 -6.35
C GLU A 153 6.70 17.33 -5.01
N GLN A 154 5.86 18.35 -4.85
CA GLN A 154 5.68 19.06 -3.59
C GLN A 154 5.03 18.17 -2.52
N ILE A 155 4.04 17.35 -2.90
CA ILE A 155 3.47 16.32 -2.02
C ILE A 155 4.57 15.34 -1.60
N PHE A 156 5.37 14.86 -2.55
CA PHE A 156 6.47 13.95 -2.27
C PHE A 156 7.46 14.55 -1.27
N GLU A 157 7.84 15.81 -1.41
CA GLU A 157 8.79 16.49 -0.51
C GLU A 157 8.27 16.59 0.94
N VAL A 158 6.96 16.86 1.12
CA VAL A 158 6.36 16.86 2.45
C VAL A 158 6.33 15.43 3.02
N LEU A 159 5.90 14.45 2.23
CA LEU A 159 5.86 13.05 2.65
C LEU A 159 7.26 12.51 3.00
N GLU A 160 8.28 12.86 2.23
CA GLU A 160 9.70 12.52 2.45
C GLU A 160 10.18 13.05 3.80
N LYS A 161 9.75 14.27 4.19
CA LYS A 161 10.11 14.88 5.47
C LYS A 161 9.38 14.23 6.66
N ILE A 162 8.11 13.87 6.51
CA ILE A 162 7.27 13.41 7.65
C ILE A 162 7.30 11.90 7.85
N SER A 163 7.44 11.11 6.78
CA SER A 163 7.45 9.64 6.86
C SER A 163 8.51 9.07 7.82
N PRO A 164 9.78 9.52 7.82
CA PRO A 164 10.78 9.01 8.77
C PRO A 164 10.46 9.37 10.22
N GLN A 165 9.78 10.50 10.47
CA GLN A 165 9.37 10.89 11.83
C GLN A 165 8.29 9.95 12.37
N ILE A 166 7.36 9.51 11.52
CA ILE A 166 6.36 8.50 11.89
C ILE A 166 7.05 7.14 12.11
N ALA A 167 8.02 6.79 11.26
CA ALA A 167 8.78 5.54 11.35
C ALA A 167 9.66 5.42 12.62
N GLU A 168 9.92 6.50 13.35
CA GLU A 168 10.51 6.45 14.69
C GLU A 168 9.62 5.70 15.70
N TYR A 169 8.32 5.63 15.47
CA TYR A 169 7.36 4.99 16.39
C TYR A 169 7.20 3.50 16.12
N GLY A 170 7.61 3.00 14.95
CA GLY A 170 7.55 1.58 14.62
C GLY A 170 7.65 1.32 13.12
N THR A 171 7.32 0.10 12.69
CA THR A 171 7.35 -0.26 11.27
C THR A 171 6.31 0.57 10.52
N PHE A 172 6.71 1.22 9.43
CA PHE A 172 5.85 2.15 8.68
C PHE A 172 5.99 1.93 7.18
N ASN A 173 5.60 0.76 6.67
CA ASN A 173 5.55 0.54 5.23
C ASN A 173 4.16 0.95 4.73
N TYR A 174 4.06 1.79 3.70
CA TYR A 174 2.75 2.21 3.21
C TYR A 174 2.69 2.38 1.69
N CYS A 175 1.45 2.32 1.18
CA CYS A 175 1.08 2.88 -0.11
C CYS A 175 -0.03 3.93 0.10
N LEU A 176 0.12 5.08 -0.56
CA LEU A 176 -0.79 6.22 -0.54
C LEU A 176 -1.09 6.62 -1.99
N SER A 177 -2.34 6.92 -2.32
CA SER A 177 -2.69 7.40 -3.67
C SER A 177 -3.85 8.38 -3.63
N ASN A 178 -3.79 9.39 -4.50
CA ASN A 178 -4.88 10.35 -4.76
C ASN A 178 -5.54 10.12 -6.14
N GLY A 179 -5.28 8.97 -6.76
CA GLY A 179 -5.75 8.60 -8.10
C GLY A 179 -4.93 9.17 -9.26
N LYS A 180 -4.05 10.16 -9.03
CA LYS A 180 -3.09 10.64 -10.05
C LYS A 180 -1.77 9.87 -10.02
N ALA A 181 -1.30 9.53 -8.81
CA ALA A 181 -0.03 8.86 -8.58
C ALA A 181 -0.12 7.92 -7.38
N LEU A 182 0.90 7.08 -7.20
CA LEU A 182 1.06 6.22 -6.03
C LEU A 182 2.38 6.56 -5.34
N PHE A 183 2.30 6.91 -4.06
CA PHE A 183 3.44 7.13 -3.19
C PHE A 183 3.63 5.87 -2.36
N SER A 184 4.84 5.35 -2.30
CA SER A 184 5.21 4.24 -1.44
C SER A 184 6.39 4.59 -0.56
N TYR A 185 6.41 4.01 0.63
CA TYR A 185 7.50 4.16 1.59
C TYR A 185 7.71 2.84 2.31
N ALA A 186 8.96 2.48 2.56
CA ALA A 186 9.27 1.27 3.31
C ALA A 186 10.49 1.47 4.22
N ILE A 187 10.41 0.89 5.41
CA ILE A 187 11.56 0.74 6.31
C ILE A 187 11.89 -0.73 6.59
N THR A 188 11.00 -1.66 6.22
CA THR A 188 11.24 -3.10 6.29
C THR A 188 10.90 -3.76 4.95
N LYS A 189 10.20 -4.91 4.93
CA LYS A 189 9.94 -5.68 3.71
C LYS A 189 8.88 -5.00 2.83
N LEU A 190 9.34 -4.52 1.68
CA LEU A 190 8.50 -4.16 0.54
C LEU A 190 9.32 -4.39 -0.74
N HIS A 191 8.63 -4.70 -1.83
CA HIS A 191 9.22 -4.99 -3.12
C HIS A 191 8.43 -4.26 -4.20
N TRP A 192 9.08 -3.95 -5.31
CA TRP A 192 8.39 -3.45 -6.48
C TRP A 192 9.00 -4.01 -7.76
N LEU A 193 8.20 -4.03 -8.82
CA LEU A 193 8.67 -4.22 -10.18
C LEU A 193 7.86 -3.34 -11.13
N VAL A 194 8.35 -3.21 -12.35
CA VAL A 194 7.60 -2.61 -13.46
C VAL A 194 7.46 -3.66 -14.55
N ARG A 195 6.23 -3.92 -14.96
CA ARG A 195 5.90 -4.70 -16.16
C ARG A 195 5.65 -3.72 -17.28
N GLU A 196 6.40 -3.85 -18.37
CA GLU A 196 6.25 -3.03 -19.57
C GLU A 196 6.53 -3.86 -20.81
N TYR A 197 6.15 -3.33 -21.98
CA TYR A 197 6.38 -3.99 -23.25
C TYR A 197 7.88 -4.16 -23.56
N PRO A 198 8.32 -5.31 -24.10
CA PRO A 198 7.53 -6.51 -24.39
C PRO A 198 7.20 -7.29 -23.11
N PHE A 199 5.92 -7.60 -22.92
CA PHE A 199 5.46 -8.34 -21.75
C PHE A 199 5.84 -9.82 -21.85
N ASN A 200 6.36 -10.34 -20.74
CA ASN A 200 6.64 -11.77 -20.57
C ASN A 200 5.50 -12.45 -19.82
N GLN A 201 5.48 -13.78 -19.87
CA GLN A 201 4.60 -14.59 -19.03
C GLN A 201 4.96 -14.39 -17.55
N ALA A 202 3.96 -14.33 -16.68
CA ALA A 202 4.14 -14.23 -15.24
C ALA A 202 3.49 -15.42 -14.54
N HIS A 203 4.25 -16.07 -13.66
CA HIS A 203 3.79 -17.21 -12.88
C HIS A 203 3.63 -16.79 -11.42
N LEU A 204 2.39 -16.85 -10.93
CA LEU A 204 2.12 -16.56 -9.52
C LEU A 204 2.82 -17.59 -8.62
N ILE A 205 3.30 -17.14 -7.46
CA ILE A 205 3.88 -18.02 -6.43
C ILE A 205 2.75 -18.73 -5.68
N ASP A 206 1.70 -17.98 -5.34
CA ASP A 206 0.62 -18.46 -4.46
C ASP A 206 -0.47 -19.25 -5.20
N LEU A 207 -0.44 -19.25 -6.53
CA LEU A 207 -1.35 -20.01 -7.39
C LEU A 207 -0.54 -20.61 -8.54
N ASP A 208 -0.79 -21.87 -8.88
CA ASP A 208 -0.28 -22.48 -10.11
C ASP A 208 -1.07 -21.99 -11.32
N VAL A 209 -1.07 -20.66 -11.50
CA VAL A 209 -1.76 -19.92 -12.56
C VAL A 209 -0.72 -19.05 -13.25
N GLU A 210 -0.57 -19.33 -14.53
CA GLU A 210 0.25 -18.56 -15.46
C GLU A 210 -0.65 -17.59 -16.23
N VAL A 211 -0.22 -16.33 -16.36
CA VAL A 211 -0.84 -15.40 -17.30
C VAL A 211 0.21 -14.88 -18.27
N ASP A 212 -0.12 -15.06 -19.55
CA ASP A 212 0.58 -14.43 -20.64
C ASP A 212 0.02 -13.02 -20.86
N PHE A 213 0.70 -12.02 -20.28
CA PHE A 213 0.30 -10.62 -20.42
C PHE A 213 0.36 -10.15 -21.87
N SER A 214 1.20 -10.73 -22.73
CA SER A 214 1.37 -10.31 -24.13
C SER A 214 0.07 -10.41 -24.96
N GLN A 215 -0.89 -11.24 -24.53
CA GLN A 215 -2.16 -11.43 -25.22
C GLN A 215 -3.20 -10.35 -24.90
N VAL A 216 -2.99 -9.55 -23.85
CA VAL A 216 -3.97 -8.58 -23.33
C VAL A 216 -3.39 -7.18 -23.15
N THR A 217 -2.12 -6.98 -23.49
CA THR A 217 -1.41 -5.71 -23.33
C THR A 217 -1.02 -5.06 -24.66
N THR A 218 -0.88 -3.75 -24.68
CA THR A 218 -0.33 -2.98 -25.79
C THR A 218 1.08 -2.44 -25.46
N PRO A 219 1.85 -1.94 -26.46
CA PRO A 219 3.16 -1.31 -26.21
C PRO A 219 3.13 -0.09 -25.28
N GLU A 220 1.96 0.54 -25.13
CA GLU A 220 1.73 1.67 -24.23
C GLU A 220 1.41 1.24 -22.79
N ASP A 221 1.17 -0.05 -22.57
CA ASP A 221 0.88 -0.56 -21.24
C ASP A 221 2.16 -0.62 -20.39
N ARG A 222 2.01 -0.14 -19.16
CA ARG A 222 3.02 -0.23 -18.12
C ARG A 222 2.36 -0.29 -16.77
N VAL A 223 2.86 -1.17 -15.92
CA VAL A 223 2.30 -1.44 -14.59
C VAL A 223 3.43 -1.53 -13.57
N ALA A 224 3.49 -0.56 -12.67
CA ALA A 224 4.26 -0.69 -11.44
C ALA A 224 3.44 -1.50 -10.43
N VAL A 225 4.03 -2.57 -9.90
CA VAL A 225 3.44 -3.41 -8.85
C VAL A 225 4.31 -3.31 -7.61
N ILE A 226 3.70 -3.05 -6.46
CA ILE A 226 4.35 -2.90 -5.16
C ILE A 226 3.74 -3.94 -4.21
N THR A 227 4.54 -4.79 -3.59
CA THR A 227 4.04 -5.80 -2.65
C THR A 227 4.93 -6.01 -1.45
N THR A 228 4.38 -6.51 -0.34
CA THR A 228 5.19 -6.89 0.84
C THR A 228 6.21 -7.96 0.49
N GLU A 229 5.78 -9.02 -0.20
CA GLU A 229 6.65 -10.06 -0.74
C GLU A 229 6.34 -10.30 -2.22
N PRO A 230 7.34 -10.67 -3.06
CA PRO A 230 7.15 -10.96 -4.48
C PRO A 230 5.94 -11.85 -4.76
N LEU A 231 5.14 -11.53 -5.77
CA LEU A 231 3.98 -12.36 -6.18
C LEU A 231 4.35 -13.44 -7.19
N THR A 232 5.51 -13.34 -7.84
CA THR A 232 5.95 -14.17 -8.96
C THR A 232 7.41 -14.58 -8.77
N HIS A 233 7.77 -15.76 -9.24
CA HIS A 233 9.12 -16.30 -9.10
C HIS A 233 9.99 -16.13 -10.36
N ASN A 234 9.37 -15.79 -11.49
CA ASN A 234 10.02 -15.65 -12.78
C ASN A 234 10.18 -14.17 -13.23
N GLU A 235 10.04 -13.22 -12.30
CA GLU A 235 10.23 -11.79 -12.53
C GLU A 235 11.26 -11.21 -11.56
N ASN A 236 11.92 -10.13 -11.96
CA ASN A 236 12.94 -9.46 -11.15
C ASN A 236 12.30 -8.42 -10.22
N TRP A 237 12.00 -8.81 -8.99
CA TRP A 237 11.51 -7.91 -7.96
C TRP A 237 12.66 -7.14 -7.30
N THR A 238 12.50 -5.82 -7.19
CA THR A 238 13.43 -4.94 -6.47
C THR A 238 12.96 -4.75 -5.04
N ALA A 239 13.76 -5.17 -4.06
CA ALA A 239 13.48 -4.89 -2.65
C ALA A 239 13.72 -3.41 -2.33
N TYR A 240 12.85 -2.82 -1.50
CA TYR A 240 13.07 -1.47 -0.99
C TYR A 240 14.24 -1.45 0.00
N GLN A 241 14.98 -0.35 0.03
CA GLN A 241 15.92 -0.06 1.10
C GLN A 241 15.20 0.54 2.31
N PRO A 242 15.67 0.33 3.55
CA PRO A 242 15.10 0.98 4.71
C PRO A 242 15.13 2.51 4.59
N GLY A 243 13.95 3.13 4.64
CA GLY A 243 13.76 4.57 4.46
C GLY A 243 13.56 4.99 3.00
N GLU A 244 13.48 4.06 2.06
CA GLU A 244 13.22 4.37 0.65
C GLU A 244 11.78 4.80 0.42
N MET A 245 11.62 5.94 -0.25
CA MET A 245 10.36 6.47 -0.73
C MET A 245 10.36 6.53 -2.26
N ILE A 246 9.27 6.12 -2.90
CA ILE A 246 9.13 6.14 -4.36
C ILE A 246 7.79 6.77 -4.75
N LEU A 247 7.84 7.68 -5.73
CA LEU A 247 6.67 8.21 -6.42
C LEU A 247 6.51 7.47 -7.76
N PHE A 248 5.36 6.84 -7.94
CA PHE A 248 4.98 6.18 -9.18
C PHE A 248 3.93 6.98 -9.94
N GLN A 249 4.14 7.15 -11.24
CA GLN A 249 3.17 7.74 -12.16
C GLN A 249 3.25 7.01 -13.50
N HIS A 250 2.09 6.70 -14.10
CA HIS A 250 2.00 5.97 -15.36
C HIS A 250 2.78 4.64 -15.39
N GLY A 251 2.86 3.96 -14.25
CA GLY A 251 3.60 2.72 -14.09
C GLY A 251 5.13 2.86 -14.04
N GLU A 252 5.66 4.08 -13.93
CA GLU A 252 7.10 4.32 -13.74
C GLU A 252 7.41 4.92 -12.36
N PRO A 253 8.57 4.57 -11.77
CA PRO A 253 9.11 5.31 -10.64
C PRO A 253 9.71 6.65 -11.11
N ILE A 254 8.98 7.75 -10.94
CA ILE A 254 9.38 9.08 -11.43
C ILE A 254 10.27 9.86 -10.45
N LYS A 255 10.20 9.55 -9.15
CA LYS A 255 11.07 10.16 -8.12
C LYS A 255 11.34 9.14 -7.02
N LYS A 256 12.56 9.15 -6.49
CA LYS A 256 13.00 8.31 -5.37
C LYS A 256 13.79 9.14 -4.37
N ALA A 257 13.67 8.80 -3.09
CA ALA A 257 14.48 9.36 -2.02
C ALA A 257 14.83 8.30 -0.99
N ILE A 258 15.98 8.44 -0.35
CA ILE A 258 16.36 7.64 0.83
C ILE A 258 16.29 8.57 2.04
N THR A 259 15.35 8.29 2.93
CA THR A 259 15.20 8.97 4.21
C THR A 259 16.01 8.27 5.31
N HIS A 260 16.19 8.94 6.43
CA HIS A 260 16.90 8.39 7.58
C HIS A 260 15.99 8.30 8.79
N VAL A 261 15.86 7.10 9.33
CA VAL A 261 15.17 6.81 10.59
C VAL A 261 16.25 6.55 11.64
N GLU A 262 16.43 7.49 12.55
CA GLU A 262 17.43 7.42 13.61
C GLU A 262 17.23 6.20 14.52
N ARG A 263 15.98 5.76 14.71
CA ARG A 263 15.70 4.50 15.42
C ARG A 263 16.43 3.31 14.80
N LEU A 264 16.42 3.17 13.48
CA LEU A 264 17.06 2.03 12.80
C LEU A 264 18.57 2.04 13.00
N LYS A 265 19.21 3.21 13.01
CA LYS A 265 20.64 3.34 13.33
C LYS A 265 20.94 2.87 14.75
N ARG A 266 20.15 3.34 15.73
CA ARG A 266 20.28 2.91 17.13
C ARG A 266 20.11 1.39 17.27
N GLU A 267 19.10 0.81 16.61
CA GLU A 267 18.84 -0.63 16.64
C GLU A 267 19.95 -1.45 15.93
N GLN A 268 20.63 -0.88 14.94
CA GLN A 268 21.79 -1.50 14.29
C GLN A 268 23.04 -1.46 15.18
N GLU A 269 23.28 -0.35 15.87
CA GLU A 269 24.41 -0.19 16.81
C GLU A 269 24.25 -1.00 18.08
N ASN A 270 23.00 -1.14 18.56
CA ASN A 270 22.66 -1.96 19.72
C ASN A 270 21.46 -2.88 19.42
N PRO A 271 21.71 -4.12 18.97
CA PRO A 271 20.64 -5.07 18.66
C PRO A 271 19.72 -5.41 19.85
N GLU A 272 20.14 -5.19 21.09
CA GLU A 272 19.30 -5.47 22.28
C GLU A 272 18.11 -4.51 22.40
N ILE A 273 18.20 -3.32 21.81
CA ILE A 273 17.09 -2.35 21.78
C ILE A 273 16.19 -2.52 20.56
N LYS A 274 16.52 -3.47 19.66
CA LYS A 274 15.69 -3.75 18.49
C LYS A 274 14.31 -4.20 18.95
N ARG A 275 13.29 -3.44 18.57
CA ARG A 275 11.91 -3.81 18.82
C ARG A 275 11.59 -5.04 17.96
N ILE A 276 11.38 -6.18 18.59
CA ILE A 276 10.81 -7.35 17.93
C ILE A 276 9.31 -7.24 18.11
N THR A 277 8.61 -6.72 17.12
CA THR A 277 7.15 -6.72 17.14
C THR A 277 6.63 -8.11 16.74
N ARG A 278 5.37 -8.41 17.09
CA ARG A 278 4.69 -9.59 16.52
C ARG A 278 4.67 -9.56 14.99
N ALA A 279 4.70 -8.37 14.37
CA ALA A 279 4.75 -8.24 12.92
C ALA A 279 6.12 -8.67 12.34
N ASP A 280 7.21 -8.56 13.10
CA ASP A 280 8.58 -8.90 12.69
C ASP A 280 8.94 -10.39 12.86
N GLN A 281 8.16 -11.14 13.65
CA GLN A 281 8.35 -12.58 13.88
C GLN A 281 7.79 -13.46 12.75
N TYR A 282 7.12 -12.88 11.75
CA TYR A 282 6.56 -13.55 10.57
C TYR A 282 6.92 -12.78 9.30
#